data_AF-A0A2M7F657-F1
#
_entry.id   AF-A0A2M7F657-F1
#
_cell.length_a   1.000
_cell.length_b   1.000
_cell.length_c   1.000
_cell.angle_alpha   90.00
_cell.angle_beta   90.00
_cell.angle_gamma   90.00
#
_symmetry.space_group_name_H-M   'P 1'
#
loop_
_entity.id
_entity.type
_entity.pdbx_description
1 polymer ?
#
loop_
_entity_poly.entity_id
_entity_poly.type
_entity_poly.pdbx_seq_one_letter_code
_entity_poly.pdbx_strand_id
1 'polypeptide(L)'
;MDKSASIFYDHPAIKKKRQRPFFLDIWRSLVSDLTPLMRQYTQIKSRYKDSILFFRMGDFYEMFNEDAKVASRALQIALTKRGKSEGMDIPLCGVPFHAAEPYIAKLIRQGFKVAVCEQ
;
A
#
# COMPACT_ATOMS: atom_id res chain seq x y z
N MET A 1 3.83 10.57 30.35
CA MET A 1 4.77 11.00 29.30
C MET A 1 5.81 9.90 29.19
N ASP A 2 5.59 8.90 28.33
CA ASP A 2 6.36 7.66 28.38
C ASP A 2 7.08 7.36 27.05
N LYS A 3 8.42 7.37 27.15
CA LYS A 3 9.43 6.50 26.56
C LYS A 3 9.56 6.38 25.04
N SER A 4 10.53 7.15 24.53
CA SER A 4 11.37 6.78 23.40
C SER A 4 12.16 5.50 23.73
N ALA A 5 11.99 4.44 22.93
CA ALA A 5 12.83 3.24 23.03
C ALA A 5 14.05 3.40 22.12
N SER A 6 15.21 3.66 22.73
CA SER A 6 16.52 3.44 22.14
C SER A 6 16.93 1.99 22.39
N ILE A 7 17.44 1.29 21.37
CA ILE A 7 18.35 0.15 21.58
C ILE A 7 19.58 0.43 20.73
N PHE A 8 20.63 0.85 21.43
CA PHE A 8 22.01 0.86 20.98
C PHE A 8 22.56 -0.57 21.13
N TYR A 9 23.19 -1.09 20.07
CA TYR A 9 24.29 -2.04 20.24
C TYR A 9 25.54 -1.35 19.67
N ASP A 10 26.40 -0.92 20.57
CA ASP A 10 27.72 -0.39 20.26
C ASP A 10 28.70 -1.57 20.22
N HIS A 11 29.32 -1.80 19.06
CA HIS A 11 30.55 -2.58 18.96
C HIS A 11 31.55 -1.75 18.15
N PRO A 12 32.76 -1.47 18.68
CA PRO A 12 33.71 -0.58 18.03
C PRO A 12 34.37 -1.26 16.83
N ALA A 13 34.77 -0.41 15.88
CA ALA A 13 35.56 -0.69 14.68
C ALA A 13 34.82 -1.42 13.55
N ILE A 14 34.39 -0.65 12.54
CA ILE A 14 34.75 -0.79 11.12
C ILE A 14 34.16 0.43 10.40
N LYS A 15 35.03 1.37 9.98
CA LYS A 15 34.69 2.44 9.03
C LYS A 15 34.39 1.80 7.67
N LYS A 16 33.21 1.26 7.45
CA LYS A 16 32.73 0.92 6.10
C LYS A 16 31.98 2.14 5.55
N LYS A 17 32.60 2.81 4.57
CA LYS A 17 31.96 3.80 3.69
C LYS A 17 30.59 3.23 3.29
N ARG A 18 29.53 3.77 3.89
CA ARG A 18 28.14 3.38 3.64
C ARG A 18 27.76 3.97 2.28
N GLN A 19 28.22 3.33 1.22
CA GLN A 19 27.80 3.63 -0.15
C GLN A 19 26.30 3.37 -0.16
N ARG A 20 25.50 4.46 -0.22
CA ARG A 20 24.05 4.33 -0.32
C ARG A 20 23.77 3.53 -1.60
N PRO A 21 23.05 2.40 -1.54
CA PRO A 21 22.75 1.64 -2.74
C PRO A 21 22.02 2.55 -3.72
N PHE A 22 22.46 2.61 -4.97
CA PHE A 22 21.80 3.37 -6.04
C PHE A 22 20.27 3.07 -6.10
N PHE A 23 19.89 1.84 -5.75
CA PHE A 23 18.51 1.41 -5.59
C PHE A 23 17.68 2.25 -4.59
N LEU A 24 18.27 2.72 -3.48
CA LEU A 24 17.54 3.55 -2.51
C LEU A 24 17.23 4.94 -3.06
N ASP A 25 18.10 5.49 -3.90
CA ASP A 25 17.86 6.80 -4.52
C ASP A 25 16.84 6.70 -5.65
N ILE A 26 16.87 5.61 -6.45
CA ILE A 26 15.81 5.30 -7.42
C ILE A 26 14.46 5.13 -6.71
N TRP A 27 14.41 4.33 -5.65
CA TRP A 27 13.18 4.10 -4.90
C TRP A 27 12.66 5.40 -4.26
N ARG A 28 13.54 6.25 -3.73
CA ARG A 28 13.13 7.54 -3.16
C ARG A 28 12.62 8.52 -4.22
N SER A 29 13.21 8.54 -5.42
CA SER A 29 12.72 9.33 -6.55
C SER A 29 11.36 8.83 -7.05
N LEU A 30 11.20 7.51 -7.20
CA LEU A 30 9.91 6.91 -7.60
C LEU A 30 8.80 7.22 -6.60
N VAL A 31 9.12 7.29 -5.31
CA VAL A 31 8.15 7.58 -4.24
C VAL A 31 7.95 9.10 -4.05
N SER A 32 8.88 9.95 -4.50
CA SER A 32 8.75 11.41 -4.39
C SER A 32 7.68 11.98 -5.31
N ASP A 33 7.48 11.35 -6.47
CA ASP A 33 6.58 11.85 -7.52
C ASP A 33 5.13 11.37 -7.32
N LEU A 34 4.92 10.44 -6.39
CA LEU A 34 3.59 10.01 -5.95
C LEU A 34 2.91 11.09 -5.13
N THR A 35 1.58 11.21 -5.30
CA THR A 35 0.75 12.01 -4.40
C THR A 35 0.93 11.53 -2.95
N PRO A 36 0.74 12.40 -1.92
CA PRO A 36 0.91 12.00 -0.52
C PRO A 36 0.14 10.73 -0.13
N LEU A 37 -1.08 10.59 -0.68
CA LEU A 37 -1.92 9.40 -0.52
C LEU A 37 -1.26 8.16 -1.13
N MET A 38 -0.81 8.24 -2.38
CA MET A 38 -0.20 7.08 -3.06
C MET A 38 1.13 6.68 -2.42
N ARG A 39 1.85 7.65 -1.86
CA ARG A 39 3.05 7.38 -1.04
C ARG A 39 2.71 6.57 0.20
N GLN A 40 1.70 6.99 0.97
CA GLN A 40 1.26 6.25 2.16
C GLN A 40 0.76 4.84 1.79
N TYR A 41 -0.08 4.74 0.76
CA TYR A 41 -0.55 3.45 0.25
C TYR A 41 0.61 2.53 -0.12
N THR A 42 1.58 3.02 -0.89
CA THR A 42 2.73 2.23 -1.35
C THR A 42 3.62 1.78 -0.20
N GLN A 43 3.84 2.65 0.79
CA GLN A 43 4.58 2.31 2.00
C GLN A 43 3.91 1.16 2.77
N ILE A 44 2.59 1.21 2.94
CA ILE A 44 1.84 0.16 3.65
C ILE A 44 1.83 -1.12 2.82
N LYS A 45 1.52 -1.02 1.51
CA LYS A 45 1.52 -2.14 0.58
C LYS A 45 2.86 -2.87 0.52
N SER A 46 3.99 -2.17 0.70
CA SER A 46 5.31 -2.79 0.73
C SER A 46 5.50 -3.82 1.86
N ARG A 47 4.71 -3.73 2.93
CA ARG A 47 4.67 -4.69 4.06
C ARG A 47 3.71 -5.86 3.80
N TYR A 48 2.76 -5.70 2.89
CA TYR A 48 1.69 -6.67 2.57
C TYR A 48 1.63 -6.96 1.06
N LYS A 49 2.79 -7.31 0.48
CA LYS A 49 2.94 -7.48 -0.97
C LYS A 49 1.99 -8.52 -1.56
N ASP A 50 1.74 -9.60 -0.82
CA ASP A 50 0.93 -10.74 -1.28
C ASP A 50 -0.55 -10.64 -0.91
N SER A 51 -1.02 -9.48 -0.42
CA SER A 51 -2.40 -9.28 0.04
C SER A 51 -3.07 -8.13 -0.69
N ILE A 52 -4.34 -8.25 -1.04
CA ILE A 52 -5.12 -7.13 -1.54
C ILE A 52 -5.30 -6.14 -0.38
N LEU A 53 -4.80 -4.91 -0.53
CA LEU A 53 -4.86 -3.88 0.51
C LEU A 53 -6.14 -3.06 0.37
N PHE A 54 -7.07 -3.26 1.30
CA PHE A 54 -8.24 -2.40 1.51
C PHE A 54 -7.78 -1.18 2.31
N PHE A 55 -7.62 -0.04 1.63
CA PHE A 55 -7.17 1.21 2.23
C PHE A 55 -8.38 2.12 2.51
N ARG A 56 -8.62 2.45 3.78
CA ARG A 56 -9.78 3.23 4.18
C ARG A 56 -9.67 4.66 3.67
N MET A 57 -10.68 5.10 2.93
CA MET A 57 -10.79 6.44 2.34
C MET A 57 -12.22 6.96 2.52
N GLY A 58 -12.46 7.82 3.51
CA GLY A 58 -13.78 8.40 3.74
C GLY A 58 -14.82 7.33 4.07
N ASP A 59 -15.80 7.08 3.19
CA ASP A 59 -16.83 6.04 3.32
C ASP A 59 -16.59 4.78 2.47
N PHE A 60 -15.42 4.69 1.85
CA PHE A 60 -15.01 3.52 1.07
C PHE A 60 -13.75 2.84 1.62
N TYR A 61 -13.61 1.56 1.31
CA TYR A 61 -12.28 0.97 1.14
C TYR A 61 -11.92 1.04 -0.33
N GLU A 62 -10.78 1.64 -0.62
CA GLU A 62 -10.23 1.75 -1.97
C GLU A 62 -9.02 0.84 -2.12
N MET A 63 -8.94 0.19 -3.27
CA MET A 63 -7.78 -0.58 -3.72
C MET A 63 -7.23 0.08 -4.98
N PHE A 64 -5.91 0.10 -5.14
CA PHE A 64 -5.24 0.81 -6.22
C PHE A 64 -4.35 -0.12 -7.05
N ASN A 65 -4.04 0.30 -8.28
CA ASN A 65 -3.12 -0.38 -9.19
C ASN A 65 -3.51 -1.85 -9.42
N GLU A 66 -2.58 -2.79 -9.19
CA GLU A 66 -2.85 -4.22 -9.41
C GLU A 66 -3.91 -4.78 -8.47
N ASP A 67 -3.96 -4.31 -7.22
CA ASP A 67 -4.99 -4.74 -6.26
C ASP A 67 -6.38 -4.34 -6.78
N ALA A 68 -6.50 -3.14 -7.36
CA ALA A 68 -7.75 -2.68 -7.97
C ALA A 68 -8.21 -3.61 -9.10
N LYS A 69 -7.29 -3.95 -10.01
CA LYS A 69 -7.56 -4.81 -11.18
C LYS A 69 -7.96 -6.22 -10.75
N VAL A 70 -7.23 -6.80 -9.80
CA VAL A 70 -7.49 -8.15 -9.28
C VAL A 70 -8.82 -8.19 -8.55
N ALA A 71 -9.03 -7.28 -7.60
CA ALA A 71 -10.24 -7.26 -6.80
C ALA A 71 -11.49 -6.93 -7.63
N SER A 72 -11.40 -6.02 -8.59
CA SER A 72 -12.50 -5.70 -9.50
C SER A 72 -13.01 -6.94 -10.23
N ARG A 73 -12.10 -7.75 -10.79
CA ARG A 73 -12.47 -9.00 -11.48
C ARG A 73 -13.03 -10.04 -10.51
N ALA A 74 -12.35 -10.25 -9.38
CA ALA A 74 -12.73 -11.26 -8.37
C ALA A 74 -14.10 -10.97 -7.74
N LEU A 75 -14.39 -9.70 -7.48
CA LEU A 75 -15.62 -9.23 -6.84
C LEU A 75 -16.73 -8.93 -7.85
N GLN A 76 -16.38 -8.70 -9.12
CA GLN A 76 -17.26 -8.17 -10.17
C GLN A 76 -17.79 -6.77 -9.85
N ILE A 77 -16.88 -5.88 -9.43
CA ILE A 77 -17.17 -4.47 -9.16
C ILE A 77 -16.48 -3.58 -10.20
N ALA A 78 -16.96 -2.35 -10.36
CA ALA A 78 -16.41 -1.41 -11.34
C ALA A 78 -14.92 -1.12 -11.08
N LEU A 79 -14.11 -1.26 -12.14
CA LEU A 79 -12.75 -0.71 -12.19
C LEU A 79 -12.85 0.70 -12.76
N THR A 80 -12.44 1.69 -11.98
CA THR A 80 -12.37 3.10 -12.35
C THR A 80 -10.92 3.58 -12.28
N LYS A 81 -10.73 4.90 -12.25
CA LYS A 81 -9.43 5.52 -12.17
C LYS A 81 -9.47 6.76 -11.28
N ARG A 82 -8.35 7.05 -10.60
CA ARG A 82 -8.20 8.23 -9.74
C ARG A 82 -6.96 9.03 -10.10
N GLY A 83 -7.16 10.16 -10.74
CA GLY A 83 -6.07 11.06 -11.12
C GLY A 83 -5.04 10.39 -12.04
N LYS A 84 -3.83 10.95 -12.05
CA LYS A 84 -2.70 10.44 -12.84
C LYS A 84 -1.43 10.39 -11.99
N SER A 85 -0.61 9.38 -12.24
CA SER A 85 0.77 9.27 -11.76
C SER A 85 1.67 9.13 -12.98
N GLU A 86 2.69 9.99 -13.11
CA GLU A 86 3.62 9.98 -14.25
C GLU A 86 2.89 10.02 -15.63
N GLY A 87 1.76 10.73 -15.69
CA GLY A 87 0.94 10.84 -16.89
C GLY A 87 0.00 9.66 -17.16
N MET A 88 0.11 8.55 -16.41
CA MET A 88 -0.76 7.38 -16.50
C MET A 88 -1.90 7.43 -15.47
N ASP A 89 -3.08 6.96 -15.87
CA ASP A 89 -4.24 6.86 -14.96
C ASP A 89 -3.97 5.80 -13.88
N ILE A 90 -4.32 6.10 -12.62
CA ILE A 90 -4.18 5.16 -11.50
C ILE A 90 -5.45 4.29 -11.43
N PRO A 91 -5.38 2.97 -11.69
CA PRO A 91 -6.52 2.08 -11.56
C PRO A 91 -7.03 2.06 -10.12
N LEU A 92 -8.35 2.08 -9.96
CA LEU A 92 -9.01 2.07 -8.66
C LEU A 92 -10.28 1.23 -8.71
N CYS A 93 -10.57 0.52 -7.62
CA CYS A 93 -11.92 0.07 -7.31
C CYS A 93 -12.15 0.21 -5.82
N GLY A 94 -13.40 0.16 -5.39
CA GLY A 94 -13.70 0.28 -3.97
C GLY A 94 -15.06 -0.28 -3.60
N VAL A 95 -15.22 -0.50 -2.30
CA VAL A 95 -16.47 -0.98 -1.70
C VAL A 95 -16.86 -0.07 -0.54
N PRO A 96 -18.16 0.12 -0.26
CA PRO A 96 -18.60 0.88 0.91
C PRO A 96 -18.09 0.23 2.20
N PHE A 97 -17.55 1.00 3.13
CA PHE A 97 -16.99 0.47 4.37
C PHE A 97 -18.01 -0.27 5.22
N HIS A 98 -19.22 0.27 5.34
CA HIS A 98 -20.31 -0.32 6.11
C HIS A 98 -20.76 -1.68 5.53
N ALA A 99 -20.35 -1.99 4.29
CA ALA A 99 -20.68 -3.22 3.58
C ALA A 99 -19.43 -4.01 3.16
N ALA A 100 -18.26 -3.75 3.75
CA ALA A 100 -17.00 -4.32 3.29
C ALA A 100 -16.84 -5.82 3.60
N GLU A 101 -17.39 -6.27 4.74
CA GLU A 101 -17.21 -7.63 5.26
C GLU A 101 -17.62 -8.73 4.26
N PRO A 102 -18.79 -8.67 3.59
CA PRO A 102 -19.14 -9.64 2.54
C PRO A 102 -18.14 -9.72 1.38
N TYR A 103 -17.56 -8.60 0.96
CA TYR A 103 -16.57 -8.56 -0.12
C TYR A 103 -15.24 -9.18 0.32
N ILE A 104 -14.80 -8.87 1.54
CA ILE A 104 -13.59 -9.47 2.12
C ILE A 104 -13.77 -10.99 2.23
N ALA A 105 -14.90 -11.45 2.74
CA ALA A 105 -15.21 -12.88 2.83
C ALA A 105 -15.21 -13.57 1.45
N LYS A 106 -15.73 -12.91 0.40
CA LYS A 106 -15.70 -13.43 -0.97
C LYS A 106 -14.26 -13.58 -1.49
N LEU A 107 -13.39 -12.60 -1.24
CA LEU A 107 -11.96 -12.68 -1.63
C LEU A 107 -11.23 -13.81 -0.90
N ILE A 108 -11.44 -13.94 0.41
CA ILE A 108 -10.82 -15.01 1.21
C ILE A 108 -11.24 -16.39 0.70
N ARG A 109 -12.54 -16.59 0.40
CA ARG A 109 -13.04 -17.86 -0.19
C ARG A 109 -12.43 -18.18 -1.55
N GLN A 110 -12.02 -17.17 -2.31
CA GLN A 110 -11.31 -17.33 -3.59
C GLN A 110 -9.79 -17.54 -3.41
N GLY A 111 -9.28 -17.58 -2.18
CA GLY A 111 -7.86 -17.81 -1.89
C GLY A 111 -7.00 -16.56 -1.81
N PHE A 112 -7.59 -15.36 -1.88
CA PHE A 112 -6.84 -14.11 -1.72
C PHE A 112 -6.56 -13.82 -0.25
N LYS A 113 -5.35 -13.33 0.04
CA LYS A 113 -5.05 -12.66 1.31
C LYS A 113 -5.55 -11.22 1.24
N VAL A 114 -6.16 -10.73 2.31
CA VAL A 114 -6.67 -9.36 2.39
C VAL A 114 -6.03 -8.67 3.59
N ALA A 115 -5.49 -7.47 3.38
CA ALA A 115 -5.01 -6.59 4.44
C ALA A 115 -5.97 -5.40 4.53
N VAL A 116 -6.37 -5.03 5.74
CA VAL A 116 -7.25 -3.88 5.99
C VAL A 116 -6.43 -2.80 6.69
N CYS A 117 -6.48 -1.59 6.16
CA CYS A 117 -5.81 -0.43 6.73
C CYS A 117 -6.83 0.66 6.98
N GLU A 118 -7.02 0.99 8.26
CA GLU A 118 -7.71 2.20 8.69
C GLU A 118 -6.74 3.39 8.51
N GLN A 119 -7.23 4.50 7.94
CA GLN A 119 -6.47 5.74 7.77
C GLN A 119 -6.92 6.78 8.79
#